data_AF-A0A6I5P0Q0-F1
#
_entry.id   AF-A0A6I5P0Q0-F1
#
_cell.length_a   1.000
_cell.length_b   1.000
_cell.length_c   1.000
_cell.angle_alpha   90.00
_cell.angle_beta   90.00
_cell.angle_gamma   90.00
#
_symmetry.space_group_name_H-M   'P 1'
#
loop_
_entity.id
_entity.type
_entity.pdbx_description
1 polymer ?
#
loop_
_entity_poly.entity_id
_entity_poly.type
_entity_poly.pdbx_seq_one_letter_code
_entity_poly.pdbx_strand_id
1 'polypeptide(L)' 'MRTATASTLPTTARDRRLRTIVKRLVIELGYLEYCLAEGLQDPNVQTAAAGLDTAIDCLNEHLQD' A
#
# COMPACT_ATOMS: atom_id res chain seq x y z
N MET A 1 -24.53 -16.56 18.15
CA MET A 1 -23.26 -15.86 18.43
C MET A 1 -22.12 -16.78 18.01
N ARG A 2 -21.61 -16.62 16.78
CA ARG A 2 -20.54 -17.47 16.23
C ARG A 2 -19.21 -16.81 16.60
N THR A 3 -18.51 -17.37 17.57
CA THR A 3 -17.14 -17.00 17.90
C THR A 3 -16.26 -17.32 16.68
N ALA A 4 -15.85 -16.29 15.95
CA ALA A 4 -14.78 -16.41 14.98
C ALA A 4 -13.51 -16.70 15.76
N THR A 5 -13.10 -17.96 15.81
CA THR A 5 -11.75 -18.33 16.20
C THR A 5 -10.82 -17.69 15.17
N ALA A 6 -10.20 -16.57 15.55
CA ALA A 6 -9.13 -15.97 14.77
C ALA A 6 -8.02 -17.02 14.66
N SER A 7 -7.99 -17.72 13.52
CA SER A 7 -6.93 -18.66 13.20
C SER A 7 -5.66 -17.84 13.07
N THR A 8 -4.79 -17.92 14.08
CA THR A 8 -3.43 -17.40 14.05
C THR A 8 -2.57 -18.35 13.21
N LEU A 9 -2.94 -18.55 11.95
CA LEU A 9 -2.04 -19.15 10.97
C LEU A 9 -0.78 -18.26 10.93
N PRO A 10 0.42 -18.84 11.06
CA PRO A 10 1.65 -18.07 10.98
C PRO A 10 1.66 -17.31 9.66
N THR A 11 1.66 -15.98 9.76
CA THR A 11 1.68 -15.09 8.60
C THR A 11 2.95 -15.41 7.81
N THR A 12 2.78 -15.94 6.60
CA THR A 12 3.92 -16.38 5.78
C THR A 12 4.79 -15.18 5.43
N ALA A 13 6.06 -15.40 5.07
CA ALA A 13 6.91 -14.32 4.59
C ALA A 13 6.26 -13.59 3.37
N ARG A 14 5.54 -14.35 2.54
CA ARG A 14 4.74 -13.86 1.41
C ARG A 14 3.65 -12.89 1.89
N ASP A 15 2.82 -13.29 2.86
CA ASP A 15 1.74 -12.45 3.39
C ASP A 15 2.26 -11.18 4.08
N ARG A 16 3.41 -11.26 4.75
CA ARG A 16 4.07 -10.09 5.36
C ARG A 16 4.54 -9.11 4.28
N ARG A 17 5.13 -9.60 3.19
CA ARG A 17 5.55 -8.79 2.05
C ARG A 17 4.35 -8.11 1.39
N LEU A 18 3.28 -8.86 1.12
CA LEU A 18 2.04 -8.31 0.57
C LEU A 18 1.48 -7.20 1.47
N ARG A 19 1.42 -7.42 2.78
CA ARG A 19 0.95 -6.42 3.75
C ARG A 19 1.79 -5.14 3.70
N THR A 20 3.11 -5.24 3.59
CA THR A 20 4.00 -4.07 3.47
C THR A 20 3.73 -3.29 2.19
N ILE A 21 3.57 -3.99 1.06
CA ILE A 21 3.25 -3.37 -0.24
C ILE A 21 1.92 -2.62 -0.15
N VAL A 22 0.87 -3.27 0.36
CA VAL A 22 -0.46 -2.66 0.53
C VAL A 22 -0.43 -1.46 1.47
N LYS A 23 0.31 -1.55 2.59
CA LYS A 23 0.49 -0.40 3.48
C LYS A 23 1.12 0.79 2.76
N ARG A 24 2.11 0.55 1.90
CA ARG A 24 2.74 1.62 1.11
C ARG A 24 1.73 2.26 0.15
N LEU A 25 0.96 1.45 -0.59
CA LEU A 25 -0.08 1.94 -1.49
C LEU A 25 -1.08 2.86 -0.76
N VAL A 26 -1.58 2.44 0.40
CA VAL A 26 -2.54 3.23 1.18
C VAL A 26 -1.93 4.55 1.66
N ILE A 27 -0.66 4.55 2.09
CA ILE A 27 0.03 5.76 2.54
C ILE A 27 0.20 6.75 1.39
N GLU A 28 0.68 6.30 0.23
CA GLU A 28 0.93 7.18 -0.91
C GLU A 28 -0.37 7.69 -1.52
N LEU A 29 -1.42 6.87 -1.55
CA LEU A 29 -2.75 7.31 -1.99
C LEU A 29 -3.31 8.38 -1.07
N GLY A 30 -3.24 8.16 0.26
CA GLY A 30 -3.68 9.16 1.23
C GLY A 30 -2.86 10.45 1.18
N TYR A 31 -1.56 10.35 0.89
CA TYR A 31 -0.71 11.53 0.70
C TYR A 31 -1.07 12.29 -0.59
N LEU A 32 -1.35 11.58 -1.68
CA LEU A 32 -1.84 12.20 -2.92
C LEU A 32 -3.18 12.91 -2.71
N GLU A 33 -4.14 12.24 -2.08
CA GLU A 33 -5.44 12.83 -1.73
C GLU A 33 -5.28 14.10 -0.89
N TYR A 34 -4.42 14.06 0.12
CA TYR A 34 -4.07 15.23 0.93
C TYR A 34 -3.48 16.36 0.08
N CYS A 35 -2.51 16.05 -0.80
CA CYS A 35 -1.90 17.05 -1.67
C CYS A 35 -2.93 17.75 -2.57
N LEU A 36 -3.86 16.98 -3.14
CA LEU A 36 -4.92 17.51 -3.99
C LEU A 36 -5.93 18.35 -3.19
N ALA A 37 -6.31 17.91 -1.99
CA ALA A 37 -7.26 18.61 -1.14
C ALA A 37 -6.73 19.97 -0.65
N GLU A 38 -5.44 20.04 -0.31
CA GLU A 38 -4.79 21.26 0.17
C GLU A 38 -4.27 22.16 -0.97
N GLY A 39 -4.44 21.75 -2.24
CA GLY A 39 -3.91 22.49 -3.40
C GLY A 39 -2.37 22.55 -3.43
N LEU A 40 -1.71 21.54 -2.86
CA LEU A 40 -0.26 21.40 -2.92
C LEU A 40 0.21 21.22 -4.36
N GLN A 41 1.39 21.75 -4.64
CA GLN A 41 1.92 21.87 -6.00
C GLN A 41 2.60 20.59 -6.50
N ASP A 42 2.92 20.62 -7.80
CA ASP A 42 3.56 19.56 -8.59
C ASP A 42 4.59 18.70 -7.87
N PRO A 43 5.62 19.21 -7.15
CA PRO A 43 6.63 18.34 -6.55
C PRO A 43 6.06 17.36 -5.51
N ASN A 44 5.01 17.74 -4.77
CA ASN A 44 4.39 16.85 -3.78
C ASN A 44 3.54 15.78 -4.47
N VAL A 45 2.77 16.19 -5.48
CA VAL A 45 1.96 15.30 -6.31
C VAL A 45 2.82 14.29 -7.06
N GLN A 46 3.93 14.74 -7.65
CA GLN A 46 4.91 13.88 -8.33
C GLN A 46 5.58 12.91 -7.37
N THR A 47 5.91 13.34 -6.15
CA THR A 47 6.47 12.45 -5.12
C THR A 47 5.48 11.34 -4.75
N ALA A 48 4.21 11.70 -4.51
CA ALA A 48 3.17 10.73 -4.19
C ALA A 48 2.92 9.76 -5.36
N ALA A 49 2.87 10.28 -6.59
CA ALA A 49 2.70 9.47 -7.79
C ALA A 49 3.86 8.46 -7.99
N ALA A 50 5.12 8.90 -7.85
CA ALA A 50 6.27 8.01 -7.93
C ALA A 50 6.28 6.93 -6.83
N GLY A 51 5.81 7.29 -5.63
CA GLY A 51 5.60 6.34 -4.53
C GLY A 51 4.55 5.28 -4.85
N LEU A 52 3.44 5.68 -5.47
CA LEU A 52 2.39 4.77 -5.94
C LEU A 52 2.91 3.82 -7.02
N ASP A 53 3.60 4.35 -8.05
CA ASP A 53 4.16 3.55 -9.14
C ASP A 53 5.10 2.46 -8.60
N THR A 54 6.03 2.85 -7.71
CA THR A 54 6.95 1.91 -7.07
C THR A 54 6.22 0.80 -6.29
N ALA A 55 5.15 1.15 -5.58
CA ALA A 55 4.38 0.17 -4.81
C ALA A 55 3.55 -0.76 -5.70
N ILE A 56 3.06 -0.27 -6.85
CA ILE A 56 2.37 -1.07 -7.87
C ILE A 56 3.36 -2.05 -8.52
N ASP A 57 4.56 -1.60 -8.87
CA ASP A 57 5.61 -2.48 -9.42
C ASP A 57 5.96 -3.61 -8.45
N CYS A 58 6.18 -3.27 -7.18
CA CYS A 58 6.40 -4.27 -6.12
C CYS A 58 5.23 -5.26 -5.97
N LEU A 59 3.99 -4.79 -6.14
CA LEU A 59 2.80 -5.66 -6.11
C LEU A 59 2.78 -6.61 -7.30
N ASN A 60 3.05 -6.09 -8.50
CA ASN A 60 3.08 -6.88 -9.73
C ASN A 60 4.13 -7.99 -9.64
N GLU A 61 5.35 -7.66 -9.18
CA GLU A 61 6.39 -8.65 -8.91
C GLU A 61 5.92 -9.72 -7.92
N HIS A 62 5.29 -9.30 -6.81
CA HIS A 62 4.80 -10.22 -5.79
C HIS A 62 3.71 -11.19 -6.30
N LEU A 63 2.89 -10.74 -7.25
CA LEU A 63 1.81 -11.54 -7.85
C LEU A 63 2.32 -12.51 -8.93
N GLN A 64 3.49 -12.25 -9.50
CA GLN A 64 4.14 -13.11 -10.50
C GLN A 64 4.97 -14.24 -9.87
N ASP A 65 5.46 -14.04 -8.64
CA ASP A 65 6.04 -15.09 -7.75
C ASP A 65 4.95 -16.05 -7.22
#